data_AF-A0A6N3D2S9-F1
#
_entry.id   AF-A0A6N3D2S9-F1
#
_cell.length_a   1.000
_cell.length_b   1.000
_cell.length_c   1.000
_cell.angle_alpha   90.00
_cell.angle_beta   90.00
_cell.angle_gamma   90.00
#
_symmetry.space_group_name_H-M   'P 1'
#
loop_
_entity.id
_entity.type
_entity.pdbx_description
1 polymer ?
#
loop_
_entity_poly.entity_id
_entity_poly.type
_entity_poly.pdbx_seq_one_letter_code
_entity_poly.pdbx_strand_id
1 'polypeptide(L)'
;MKTIQDFAALLDGREYKKEMTEDEIIQARKLGFVIVFGCSDDRTVFHGAIEEERQTVDGGTLYITEKGLFEDCPCNCIYSQEAKAKASPIEVRWCKGPYVWSYRTEIPHESFEIIDNQPAENLKFCQGMVFDLKGIE
;
A
#
# COMPACT_ATOMS: atom_id res chain seq x y z
N MET A 1 -22.29 -5.36 3.30
CA MET A 1 -21.17 -5.33 2.33
C MET A 1 -19.94 -4.96 3.15
N LYS A 2 -18.82 -5.69 3.01
CA LYS A 2 -17.61 -5.41 3.82
C LYS A 2 -17.02 -4.08 3.35
N THR A 3 -16.72 -3.18 4.28
CA THR A 3 -16.13 -1.86 4.00
C THR A 3 -14.60 -1.90 4.06
N ILE A 4 -13.91 -0.84 3.60
CA ILE A 4 -12.46 -0.70 3.78
C ILE A 4 -12.08 -0.67 5.27
N GLN A 5 -12.94 -0.10 6.12
CA GLN A 5 -12.77 -0.07 7.57
C GLN A 5 -12.84 -1.47 8.19
N ASP A 6 -13.82 -2.28 7.80
CA ASP A 6 -13.93 -3.67 8.25
C ASP A 6 -12.72 -4.51 7.81
N PHE A 7 -12.14 -4.19 6.65
CA PHE A 7 -10.99 -4.90 6.12
C PHE A 7 -9.69 -4.49 6.82
N ALA A 8 -9.47 -3.20 7.07
CA ALA A 8 -8.36 -2.71 7.87
C ALA A 8 -8.37 -3.31 9.29
N ALA A 9 -9.54 -3.33 9.95
CA ALA A 9 -9.70 -3.93 11.27
C ALA A 9 -9.38 -5.45 11.31
N LEU A 10 -9.57 -6.16 10.19
CA LEU A 10 -9.20 -7.59 10.08
C LEU A 10 -7.68 -7.81 9.99
N LEU A 11 -6.97 -6.85 9.42
CA LEU A 11 -5.51 -6.89 9.23
C LEU A 11 -4.74 -6.23 10.38
N ASP A 12 -5.43 -5.53 11.28
CA ASP A 12 -4.78 -4.80 12.36
C ASP A 12 -4.09 -5.73 13.37
N GLY A 13 -2.84 -5.41 13.69
CA GLY A 13 -2.00 -6.18 14.62
C GLY A 13 -1.36 -7.43 14.02
N ARG A 14 -1.30 -7.56 12.69
CA ARG A 14 -0.66 -8.72 12.04
C ARG A 14 0.83 -8.77 12.34
N GLU A 15 1.37 -9.99 12.38
CA GLU A 15 2.80 -10.22 12.60
C GLU A 15 3.55 -10.09 11.27
N TYR A 16 4.74 -9.49 11.30
CA TYR A 16 5.65 -9.48 10.16
C TYR A 16 5.89 -10.91 9.62
N LYS A 17 5.89 -11.06 8.29
CA LYS A 17 5.86 -12.32 7.53
C LYS A 17 4.56 -13.12 7.62
N LYS A 18 3.51 -12.57 8.24
CA LYS A 18 2.15 -13.11 8.31
C LYS A 18 1.11 -12.01 8.07
N GLU A 19 1.43 -11.09 7.18
CA GLU A 19 0.67 -9.88 6.90
C GLU A 19 -0.73 -10.20 6.35
N MET A 20 -0.82 -11.16 5.43
CA MET A 20 -2.07 -11.56 4.78
C MET A 20 -2.09 -13.06 4.45
N THR A 21 -3.30 -13.61 4.35
CA THR A 21 -3.57 -14.95 3.79
C THR A 21 -4.07 -14.86 2.34
N GLU A 22 -3.92 -15.96 1.59
CA GLU A 22 -4.40 -16.02 0.20
C GLU A 22 -5.91 -15.74 0.08
N ASP A 23 -6.71 -16.25 1.01
CA ASP A 23 -8.17 -16.02 1.03
C ASP A 23 -8.51 -14.54 1.23
N GLU A 24 -7.74 -13.83 2.06
CA GLU A 24 -7.89 -12.38 2.27
C GLU A 24 -7.50 -11.60 1.00
N ILE A 25 -6.42 -11.99 0.31
CA ILE A 25 -6.01 -11.38 -0.98
C ILE A 25 -7.13 -11.57 -2.03
N ILE A 26 -7.66 -12.79 -2.15
CA ILE A 26 -8.78 -13.09 -3.06
C ILE A 26 -10.02 -12.28 -2.69
N GLN A 27 -10.31 -12.14 -1.38
CA GLN A 27 -11.45 -11.36 -0.91
C GLN A 27 -11.29 -9.88 -1.26
N ALA A 28 -10.11 -9.29 -1.03
CA ALA A 28 -9.81 -7.91 -1.37
C ALA A 28 -9.99 -7.64 -2.88
N ARG A 29 -9.46 -8.54 -3.72
CA ARG A 29 -9.61 -8.48 -5.18
C ARG A 29 -11.08 -8.46 -5.62
N LYS A 30 -11.92 -9.32 -5.02
CA LYS A 30 -13.36 -9.38 -5.33
C LYS A 30 -14.11 -8.12 -4.91
N LEU A 31 -13.69 -7.47 -3.83
CA LEU A 31 -14.30 -6.24 -3.33
C LEU A 31 -13.84 -5.00 -4.10
N GLY A 32 -12.68 -5.06 -4.75
CA GLY A 32 -12.03 -3.91 -5.39
C GLY A 32 -11.07 -3.17 -4.46
N PHE A 33 -10.71 -3.79 -3.33
CA PHE A 33 -9.83 -3.18 -2.34
C PHE A 33 -8.38 -3.44 -2.69
N VAL A 34 -7.55 -2.44 -2.41
CA VAL A 34 -6.10 -2.50 -2.54
C VAL A 34 -5.51 -2.34 -1.16
N ILE A 35 -4.64 -3.27 -0.79
CA ILE A 35 -3.91 -3.27 0.48
C ILE A 35 -2.47 -2.90 0.16
N VAL A 36 -1.92 -1.96 0.92
CA VAL A 36 -0.54 -1.48 0.76
C VAL A 36 0.21 -1.62 2.08
N PHE A 37 1.36 -2.28 2.06
CA PHE A 37 2.27 -2.35 3.19
C PHE A 37 3.71 -2.55 2.75
N GLY A 38 4.65 -2.27 3.65
CA GLY A 38 6.06 -2.45 3.41
C GLY A 38 6.47 -3.89 3.69
N CYS A 39 7.42 -4.40 2.91
CA CYS A 39 8.01 -5.72 3.11
C CYS A 39 9.53 -5.59 3.12
N SER A 40 10.21 -6.32 4.01
CA SER A 40 11.65 -6.16 4.22
C SER A 40 12.02 -4.68 4.48
N ASP A 41 13.14 -4.26 3.91
CA ASP A 41 13.78 -2.97 4.01
C ASP A 41 13.82 -2.20 2.68
N ASP A 42 13.25 -2.76 1.61
CA ASP A 42 13.44 -2.27 0.25
C ASP A 42 12.18 -2.13 -0.60
N ARG A 43 11.02 -2.65 -0.17
CA ARG A 43 9.86 -2.74 -1.06
C ARG A 43 8.52 -2.40 -0.41
N THR A 44 7.62 -1.88 -1.25
CA THR A 44 6.20 -1.74 -0.98
C THR A 44 5.44 -2.80 -1.78
N VAL A 45 4.50 -3.47 -1.12
CA VAL A 45 3.68 -4.54 -1.70
C VAL A 45 2.23 -4.07 -1.82
N PHE A 46 1.60 -4.45 -2.92
CA PHE A 46 0.20 -4.24 -3.22
C PHE A 46 -0.51 -5.58 -3.39
N HIS A 47 -1.58 -5.79 -2.64
CA HIS A 47 -2.43 -6.97 -2.76
C HIS A 47 -3.91 -6.61 -2.99
N GLY A 48 -4.62 -7.51 -3.67
CA GLY A 48 -6.06 -7.40 -3.90
C GLY A 48 -6.40 -7.02 -5.34
N ALA A 49 -7.05 -5.87 -5.52
CA ALA A 49 -7.45 -5.38 -6.85
C ALA A 49 -6.24 -4.96 -7.70
N ILE A 50 -5.14 -4.55 -7.06
CA ILE A 50 -3.81 -4.40 -7.65
C ILE A 50 -2.92 -5.45 -6.99
N GLU A 51 -2.16 -6.17 -7.81
CA GLU A 51 -1.25 -7.24 -7.37
C GLU A 51 0.14 -6.93 -7.91
N GLU A 52 1.00 -6.33 -7.09
CA GLU A 52 2.28 -5.79 -7.55
C GLU A 52 3.26 -5.54 -6.39
N GLU A 53 4.55 -5.48 -6.70
CA GLU A 53 5.59 -5.00 -5.78
C GLU A 53 6.42 -3.90 -6.44
N ARG A 54 6.88 -2.93 -5.64
CA ARG A 54 7.79 -1.89 -6.07
C ARG A 54 8.93 -1.74 -5.11
N GLN A 55 10.13 -1.61 -5.67
CA GLN A 55 11.29 -1.20 -4.90
C GLN A 55 11.14 0.27 -4.51
N THR A 56 11.17 0.54 -3.21
CA THR A 56 10.98 1.85 -2.57
C THR A 56 12.02 2.06 -1.47
N VAL A 57 13.29 1.74 -1.80
CA VAL A 57 14.44 1.96 -0.91
C VAL A 57 14.51 3.43 -0.50
N ASP A 58 14.64 3.70 0.79
CA ASP A 58 14.63 5.05 1.38
C ASP A 58 13.31 5.84 1.16
N GLY A 59 12.23 5.16 0.75
CA GLY A 59 10.92 5.74 0.47
C GLY A 59 10.73 6.17 -0.99
N GLY A 60 9.88 7.17 -1.22
CA GLY A 60 9.62 7.71 -2.56
C GLY A 60 8.17 8.12 -2.77
N THR A 61 7.76 8.24 -4.04
CA THR A 61 6.36 8.49 -4.40
C THR A 61 5.94 7.49 -5.46
N LEU A 62 4.93 6.71 -5.13
CA LEU A 62 4.23 5.84 -6.06
C LEU A 62 3.00 6.58 -6.59
N TYR A 63 2.60 6.28 -7.82
CA TYR A 63 1.48 6.94 -8.47
C TYR A 63 0.46 5.86 -8.86
N ILE A 64 -0.79 6.02 -8.43
CA ILE A 64 -1.88 5.06 -8.65
C ILE A 64 -2.86 5.63 -9.66
N THR A 65 -3.34 4.78 -10.55
CA THR A 65 -4.41 5.04 -11.50
C THR A 65 -5.53 4.02 -11.31
N GLU A 66 -6.70 4.25 -11.90
CA GLU A 66 -7.79 3.26 -11.97
C GLU A 66 -7.35 1.89 -12.53
N LYS A 67 -6.25 1.85 -13.30
CA LYS A 67 -5.73 0.65 -13.96
C LYS A 67 -4.64 -0.06 -13.17
N GLY A 68 -4.16 0.53 -12.09
CA GLY A 68 -3.01 0.04 -11.34
C GLY A 68 -1.93 1.08 -11.15
N LEU A 69 -0.73 0.61 -10.85
CA LEU A 69 0.43 1.42 -10.57
C LEU A 69 0.95 2.07 -11.87
N PHE A 70 1.12 3.39 -11.84
CA PHE A 70 1.66 4.12 -12.98
C PHE A 70 3.13 3.75 -13.21
N GLU A 71 3.49 3.63 -14.48
CA GLU A 71 4.86 3.40 -14.95
C GLU A 71 5.30 4.57 -15.81
N ASP A 72 6.47 5.12 -15.50
CA ASP A 72 7.05 6.19 -16.30
C ASP A 72 7.42 5.66 -17.71
N CYS A 73 7.00 6.37 -18.77
CA CYS A 73 7.52 6.10 -20.11
C CYS A 73 9.01 6.48 -20.17
N PRO A 74 9.90 5.60 -20.64
CA PRO A 74 11.32 5.96 -20.87
C PRO A 74 11.48 7.16 -21.81
N CYS A 75 10.50 7.38 -22.68
CA CYS A 75 10.44 8.49 -23.62
C CYS A 75 10.12 9.86 -22.98
N ASN A 76 9.63 9.88 -21.73
CA ASN A 76 9.12 11.05 -21.02
C ASN A 76 8.21 11.96 -21.87
N CYS A 77 7.36 11.36 -22.72
CA CYS A 77 6.50 12.10 -23.62
C CYS A 77 5.38 12.84 -22.87
N ILE A 78 4.76 13.82 -23.54
CA ILE A 78 3.68 14.63 -22.95
C ILE A 78 2.54 13.78 -22.40
N TYR A 79 2.15 12.70 -23.10
CA TYR A 79 1.09 11.80 -22.64
C TYR A 79 1.43 11.09 -21.33
N SER A 80 2.71 10.73 -21.12
CA SER A 80 3.19 10.13 -19.87
C SER A 80 3.13 11.13 -18.73
N GLN A 81 3.54 12.38 -18.98
CA GLN A 81 3.51 13.45 -17.98
C GLN A 81 2.05 13.79 -17.58
N GLU A 82 1.16 13.88 -18.57
CA GLU A 82 -0.28 14.12 -18.34
C GLU A 82 -0.95 12.97 -17.59
N ALA A 83 -0.60 11.71 -17.89
CA ALA A 83 -1.09 10.55 -17.17
C ALA A 83 -0.60 10.56 -15.71
N LYS A 84 0.69 10.85 -15.47
CA LYS A 84 1.25 10.98 -14.12
C LYS A 84 0.59 12.09 -13.31
N ALA A 85 0.29 13.22 -13.95
CA ALA A 85 -0.37 14.36 -13.29
C ALA A 85 -1.81 14.06 -12.85
N LYS A 86 -2.47 13.10 -13.49
CA LYS A 86 -3.81 12.62 -13.11
C LYS A 86 -3.76 11.48 -12.08
N ALA A 87 -2.62 10.80 -11.96
CA ALA A 87 -2.46 9.71 -11.03
C ALA A 87 -2.43 10.21 -9.58
N SER A 88 -3.01 9.43 -8.67
CA SER A 88 -3.03 9.73 -7.25
C SER A 88 -1.70 9.34 -6.59
N PRO A 89 -0.98 10.28 -5.95
CA PRO A 89 0.30 10.00 -5.33
C PRO A 89 0.14 9.29 -3.97
N ILE A 90 1.02 8.34 -3.70
CA ILE A 90 1.26 7.73 -2.39
C ILE A 90 2.72 8.01 -2.02
N GLU A 91 2.94 8.86 -1.03
CA GLU A 91 4.25 9.09 -0.43
C GLU A 91 4.61 7.89 0.44
N VAL A 92 5.68 7.19 0.08
CA VAL A 92 6.25 6.07 0.83
C VAL A 92 7.27 6.62 1.82
N ARG A 93 7.06 6.35 3.11
CA ARG A 93 7.85 6.89 4.21
C ARG A 93 8.60 5.78 4.92
N TRP A 94 9.88 5.70 4.62
CA TRP A 94 10.84 4.83 5.30
C TRP A 94 11.45 5.52 6.52
N CYS A 95 11.31 4.93 7.70
CA CYS A 95 11.83 5.42 8.99
C CYS A 95 11.51 6.89 9.32
N LYS A 96 10.38 7.42 8.83
CA LYS A 96 9.92 8.80 9.10
C LYS A 96 8.76 8.78 10.08
N GLY A 97 9.03 8.54 11.35
CA GLY A 97 8.03 8.53 12.42
C GLY A 97 8.13 7.27 13.29
N PRO A 98 7.02 6.84 13.92
CA PRO A 98 7.02 5.71 14.84
C PRO A 98 7.03 4.34 14.15
N TYR A 99 6.85 4.29 12.82
CA TYR A 99 6.87 3.05 12.03
C TYR A 99 8.09 3.00 11.10
N VAL A 100 8.59 1.79 10.82
CA VAL A 100 9.61 1.57 9.79
C VAL A 100 9.05 1.90 8.41
N TRP A 101 7.83 1.43 8.13
CA TRP A 101 7.07 1.78 6.94
C TRP A 101 5.80 2.53 7.31
N SER A 102 5.54 3.64 6.62
CA SER A 102 4.25 4.31 6.63
C SER A 102 4.00 4.95 5.27
N TYR A 103 2.77 5.40 5.06
CA TYR A 103 2.35 5.94 3.79
C TYR A 103 1.49 7.19 3.99
N ARG A 104 1.58 8.15 3.07
CA ARG A 104 0.71 9.32 3.06
C ARG A 104 0.12 9.54 1.68
N THR A 105 -1.18 9.77 1.64
CA THR A 105 -1.93 10.04 0.42
C THR A 105 -3.22 10.78 0.76
N GLU A 106 -3.84 11.39 -0.25
CA GLU A 106 -5.17 11.98 -0.17
C GLU A 106 -6.27 10.99 -0.61
N ILE A 107 -5.90 9.82 -1.12
CA ILE A 107 -6.86 8.74 -1.42
C ILE A 107 -7.59 8.38 -0.11
N PRO A 108 -8.94 8.34 -0.08
CA PRO A 108 -9.67 7.86 1.09
C PRO A 108 -9.28 6.42 1.43
N HIS A 109 -8.78 6.20 2.64
CA HIS A 109 -8.24 4.92 3.08
C HIS A 109 -8.44 4.71 4.58
N GLU A 110 -8.25 3.48 5.00
CA GLU A 110 -8.20 3.07 6.40
C GLU A 110 -6.83 2.44 6.69
N SER A 111 -6.28 2.69 7.88
CA SER A 111 -4.96 2.19 8.26
C SER A 111 -5.04 0.96 9.17
N PHE A 112 -3.99 0.14 9.14
CA PHE A 112 -3.81 -0.99 10.04
C PHE A 112 -2.33 -1.14 10.41
N GLU A 113 -2.04 -1.79 11.53
CA GLU A 113 -0.68 -2.00 12.01
C GLU A 113 -0.16 -3.42 11.74
N ILE A 114 1.12 -3.52 11.34
CA ILE A 114 1.92 -4.75 11.33
C ILE A 114 3.04 -4.59 12.36
N ILE A 115 3.21 -5.61 13.20
CA ILE A 115 4.15 -5.63 14.31
C ILE A 115 5.22 -6.68 14.03
N ASP A 116 6.49 -6.33 14.20
CA ASP A 116 7.57 -7.31 14.25
C ASP A 116 7.79 -7.72 15.72
N ASN A 117 7.35 -8.94 16.05
CA ASN A 117 7.41 -9.52 17.40
C ASN A 117 8.79 -10.10 17.74
N GLN A 118 9.86 -9.66 17.07
CA GLN A 118 11.21 -10.09 17.37
C GLN A 118 11.64 -9.74 18.82
N PRO A 119 12.56 -10.52 19.42
CA PRO A 119 12.74 -10.59 20.88
C PRO A 119 13.19 -9.30 21.57
N ALA A 120 13.62 -8.28 20.81
CA ALA A 120 14.23 -7.08 21.35
C ALA A 120 13.25 -5.95 21.63
N GLU A 121 12.06 -5.92 20.99
CA GLU A 121 10.95 -4.98 21.25
C GLU A 121 9.86 -5.24 20.20
N ASN A 122 8.58 -5.11 20.56
CA ASN A 122 7.46 -5.15 19.61
C ASN A 122 7.57 -3.93 18.67
N LEU A 123 8.36 -4.08 17.61
CA LEU A 123 8.66 -3.00 16.69
C LEU A 123 7.41 -2.73 15.85
N LYS A 124 6.97 -1.46 15.85
CA LYS A 124 5.95 -0.95 14.92
C LYS A 124 6.53 -1.01 13.50
N PHE A 125 6.37 -2.14 12.84
CA PHE A 125 7.01 -2.40 11.56
C PHE A 125 6.37 -1.57 10.45
N CYS A 126 5.06 -1.72 10.23
CA CYS A 126 4.38 -1.01 9.16
C CYS A 126 3.02 -0.46 9.62
N GLN A 127 2.74 0.79 9.30
CA GLN A 127 1.37 1.29 9.22
C GLN A 127 0.92 1.16 7.76
N GLY A 128 0.23 0.06 7.47
CA GLY A 128 -0.34 -0.20 6.15
C GLY A 128 -1.63 0.57 5.91
N MET A 129 -2.15 0.49 4.69
CA MET A 129 -3.45 1.06 4.34
C MET A 129 -4.29 0.14 3.47
N VAL A 130 -5.60 0.35 3.53
CA VAL A 130 -6.61 -0.25 2.65
C VAL A 130 -7.41 0.87 2.00
N PHE A 131 -7.51 0.87 0.67
CA PHE A 131 -8.37 1.79 -0.08
C PHE A 131 -9.20 1.05 -1.13
N ASP A 132 -10.30 1.67 -1.58
CA ASP A 132 -11.12 1.16 -2.68
C ASP A 132 -10.62 1.75 -4.01
N LEU A 133 -10.23 0.88 -4.96
CA LEU A 133 -9.75 1.31 -6.27
C LEU A 133 -10.81 2.12 -7.04
N LYS A 134 -12.11 1.86 -6.81
CA LYS A 134 -13.20 2.61 -7.43
C LYS A 134 -13.31 4.05 -6.95
N GLY A 135 -12.65 4.39 -5.83
CA GLY A 135 -12.57 5.75 -5.32
C GLY A 135 -11.45 6.58 -5.93
N ILE A 136 -10.66 6.00 -6.86
CA ILE A 136 -9.60 6.70 -7.58
C ILE A 136 -10.15 7.19 -8.92
N GLU A 137 -10.09 8.51 -9.14
CA GLU A 137 -10.47 9.19 -10.39
C GLU A 137 -9.31 9.26 -11.40
#